data_AF-A0A7S3M6H5-F1
#
_entry.id   AF-A0A7S3M6H5-F1
#
_cell.length_a   1.000
_cell.length_b   1.000
_cell.length_c   1.000
_cell.angle_alpha   90.00
_cell.angle_beta   90.00
_cell.angle_gamma   90.00
#
_symmetry.space_group_name_H-M   'P 1'
#
loop_
_entity.id
_entity.type
_entity.pdbx_description
1 polymer ?
#
loop_
_entity_poly.entity_id
_entity_poly.type
_entity_poly.pdbx_seq_one_letter_code
_entity_poly.pdbx_strand_id
1 'polypeptide(L)'
;MALITQAMTSNDDNEVTWCLDLLVRSSAGTGLMHEAFDVNNVGRYTRSWFAWANGLLGELLLQLIVTKPHLVLVDDAEAVKTAQAAVQVPICLAAQREVLVK
;
A
#
# COMPACT_ATOMS: atom_id res chain seq x y z
N MET A 1 3.50 -3.02 -9.42
CA MET A 1 4.57 -2.34 -8.64
C MET A 1 4.53 -0.82 -8.77
N ALA A 2 4.46 -0.23 -9.98
CA ALA A 2 4.45 1.23 -10.16
C ALA A 2 3.40 1.97 -9.33
N LEU A 3 2.17 1.46 -9.27
CA LEU A 3 1.09 2.01 -8.44
C LEU A 3 1.43 2.03 -6.93
N ILE A 4 2.17 1.03 -6.44
CA ILE A 4 2.58 0.97 -5.02
C ILE A 4 3.58 2.08 -4.74
N THR A 5 4.60 2.23 -5.60
CA THR A 5 5.59 3.31 -5.48
C THR A 5 4.94 4.68 -5.59
N GLN A 6 4.00 4.86 -6.53
CA GLN A 6 3.26 6.10 -6.69
C GLN A 6 2.51 6.48 -5.40
N ALA A 7 1.79 5.53 -4.80
CA ALA A 7 1.13 5.73 -3.51
C ALA A 7 2.12 6.05 -2.37
N MET A 8 3.27 5.38 -2.30
CA MET A 8 4.28 5.61 -1.25
C MET A 8 4.89 7.01 -1.32
N THR A 9 4.95 7.62 -2.52
CA THR A 9 5.58 8.93 -2.75
C THR A 9 4.58 10.08 -2.89
N SER A 10 3.29 9.83 -2.73
CA SER A 10 2.25 10.86 -2.87
C SER A 10 1.88 11.49 -1.54
N ASN A 11 1.75 12.83 -1.55
CA ASN A 11 1.19 13.60 -0.45
C ASN A 11 -0.32 13.86 -0.59
N ASP A 12 -0.93 13.57 -1.75
CA ASP A 12 -2.37 13.74 -1.98
C ASP A 12 -3.15 12.47 -1.60
N ASP A 13 -4.04 12.59 -0.63
CA ASP A 13 -4.89 11.49 -0.15
C ASP A 13 -5.77 10.90 -1.27
N ASN A 14 -6.20 11.72 -2.23
CA ASN A 14 -7.01 11.24 -3.35
C ASN A 14 -6.20 10.37 -4.30
N GLU A 15 -4.94 10.74 -4.58
CA GLU A 15 -4.04 9.94 -5.40
C GLU A 15 -3.69 8.61 -4.72
N VAL A 16 -3.41 8.64 -3.42
CA VAL A 16 -3.16 7.42 -2.63
C VAL A 16 -4.39 6.50 -2.69
N THR A 17 -5.58 7.04 -2.43
CA THR A 17 -6.84 6.28 -2.45
C THR A 17 -7.11 5.68 -3.84
N TRP A 18 -6.87 6.45 -4.90
CA TRP A 18 -7.00 5.97 -6.28
C TRP A 18 -6.03 4.82 -6.58
N CYS A 19 -4.76 4.93 -6.15
CA CYS A 19 -3.79 3.84 -6.30
C CYS A 19 -4.23 2.58 -5.56
N LEU A 20 -4.74 2.71 -4.33
CA LEU A 20 -5.23 1.58 -3.53
C LEU A 20 -6.43 0.89 -4.20
N ASP A 21 -7.40 1.65 -4.70
CA ASP A 21 -8.56 1.10 -5.44
C ASP A 21 -8.11 0.32 -6.69
N LEU A 22 -7.17 0.87 -7.45
CA LEU A 22 -6.59 0.15 -8.60
C LEU A 22 -5.83 -1.11 -8.20
N LEU A 23 -5.06 -1.09 -7.11
CA LEU A 23 -4.35 -2.28 -6.61
C LEU A 23 -5.35 -3.39 -6.24
N VAL A 24 -6.45 -3.05 -5.56
CA VAL A 24 -7.51 -4.01 -5.22
C VAL A 24 -8.16 -4.58 -6.48
N ARG A 25 -8.59 -3.72 -7.42
CA ARG A 25 -9.25 -4.13 -8.67
C ARG A 25 -8.35 -4.97 -9.59
N SER A 26 -7.06 -4.66 -9.61
CA SER A 26 -6.08 -5.32 -10.48
C SER A 26 -5.56 -6.67 -9.93
N SER A 27 -6.00 -7.08 -8.73
CA SER A 27 -5.68 -8.40 -8.15
C SER A 27 -6.35 -9.59 -8.84
N ALA A 28 -7.24 -9.34 -9.81
CA ALA A 28 -8.02 -10.36 -10.51
C ALA A 28 -8.78 -11.33 -9.57
N GLY A 29 -9.15 -10.88 -8.37
CA GLY A 29 -9.83 -11.70 -7.36
C GLY A 29 -8.93 -12.69 -6.62
N THR A 30 -7.62 -12.66 -6.87
CA THR A 30 -6.65 -13.58 -6.24
C THR A 30 -6.24 -13.14 -4.83
N GLY A 31 -6.43 -11.86 -4.50
CA GLY A 31 -5.92 -11.25 -3.27
C GLY A 31 -4.39 -11.08 -3.23
N LEU A 32 -3.69 -11.35 -4.34
CA LEU A 32 -2.24 -11.20 -4.48
C LEU A 32 -1.91 -10.13 -5.52
N MET A 33 -0.71 -9.55 -5.42
CA MET A 33 -0.17 -8.64 -6.41
C MET A 33 0.54 -9.39 -7.53
N HIS A 34 0.37 -8.87 -8.74
CA HIS A 34 1.01 -9.35 -9.96
C HIS A 34 2.15 -8.41 -10.38
N GLU A 35 3.02 -8.90 -11.27
CA GLU A 35 4.11 -8.10 -11.82
C GLU A 35 3.58 -6.98 -12.72
N ALA A 36 2.71 -7.36 -13.66
CA ALA A 36 1.97 -6.47 -14.55
C ALA A 36 0.57 -7.05 -14.83
N PHE A 37 -0.35 -6.18 -15.23
CA PHE A 37 -1.71 -6.53 -15.68
C PHE A 37 -2.08 -5.70 -16.91
N ASP A 38 -2.97 -6.23 -17.76
CA ASP A 38 -3.50 -5.50 -18.92
C ASP A 38 -4.51 -4.44 -18.45
N VAL A 39 -4.31 -3.20 -18.87
CA VAL A 39 -5.15 -2.05 -18.50
C VAL A 39 -6.61 -2.19 -18.93
N ASN A 40 -6.87 -2.98 -19.97
CA ASN A 40 -8.22 -3.25 -20.48
C ASN A 40 -8.81 -4.55 -19.93
N ASN A 41 -7.98 -5.42 -19.33
CA ASN A 41 -8.43 -6.70 -18.79
C ASN A 41 -7.50 -7.19 -17.66
N VAL A 42 -7.86 -6.85 -16.42
CA VAL A 42 -7.08 -7.23 -15.22
C VAL A 42 -6.94 -8.75 -15.04
N GLY A 43 -7.78 -9.58 -15.68
CA GLY A 43 -7.63 -11.03 -15.69
C GLY A 43 -6.44 -11.53 -16.51
N ARG A 44 -5.80 -10.66 -17.29
CA ARG A 44 -4.54 -10.92 -17.97
C ARG A 44 -3.39 -10.27 -17.21
N TYR A 45 -2.64 -11.07 -16.48
CA TYR A 45 -1.51 -10.63 -15.68
C TYR A 45 -0.33 -11.59 -15.78
N THR A 46 0.85 -11.12 -15.41
CA THR A 46 2.05 -11.95 -15.27
C THR A 46 2.37 -12.20 -13.80
N ARG A 47 2.88 -13.41 -13.53
CA ARG A 47 3.26 -13.88 -12.18
C ARG A 47 2.09 -13.85 -11.20
N SER A 48 1.34 -14.96 -11.15
CA SER A 48 0.26 -15.18 -10.17
C SER A 48 0.72 -15.07 -8.71
N TRP A 49 2.00 -15.35 -8.45
CA TRP A 49 2.62 -15.16 -7.15
C TRP A 49 3.93 -14.38 -7.29
N PHE A 50 3.91 -13.12 -6.86
CA PHE A 50 5.08 -12.26 -6.83
C PHE A 50 5.35 -11.75 -5.41
N ALA A 51 6.13 -12.53 -4.65
CA ALA A 51 6.39 -12.26 -3.23
C ALA A 51 6.92 -10.85 -2.96
N TRP A 52 7.77 -10.31 -3.84
CA TRP A 52 8.29 -8.96 -3.68
C TRP A 52 7.20 -7.89 -3.81
N ALA A 53 6.32 -8.00 -4.81
CA ALA A 53 5.20 -7.06 -4.97
C ALA A 53 4.22 -7.12 -3.78
N ASN A 54 3.98 -8.32 -3.24
CA ASN A 54 3.18 -8.51 -2.03
C ASN A 54 3.85 -7.86 -0.81
N GLY A 55 5.17 -8.03 -0.65
CA GLY A 55 5.93 -7.41 0.42
C GLY A 55 5.91 -5.89 0.34
N LEU A 56 6.07 -5.33 -0.86
CA LEU A 56 6.03 -3.88 -1.10
C LEU A 56 4.63 -3.30 -0.81
N LEU A 57 3.56 -4.02 -1.14
CA LEU A 57 2.21 -3.64 -0.74
C LEU A 57 2.08 -3.62 0.79
N GLY A 58 2.62 -4.64 1.48
CA GLY A 58 2.65 -4.67 2.95
C GLY A 58 3.39 -3.47 3.55
N GLU A 59 4.52 -3.08 2.95
CA GLU A 59 5.29 -1.90 3.36
C GLU A 59 4.49 -0.60 3.18
N LEU A 60 3.81 -0.42 2.04
CA LEU A 60 2.89 0.70 1.82
C LEU A 60 1.80 0.75 2.90
N LEU A 61 1.16 -0.38 3.21
CA LEU A 61 0.11 -0.41 4.24
C LEU A 61 0.63 -0.04 5.63
N LEU A 62 1.81 -0.54 6.01
CA LEU A 62 2.46 -0.17 7.27
C LEU A 62 2.80 1.33 7.33
N GLN A 63 3.30 1.89 6.21
CA GLN A 63 3.54 3.33 6.08
C GLN A 63 2.23 4.12 6.28
N LEU A 64 1.15 3.75 5.59
CA LEU A 64 -0.14 4.45 5.66
C LEU A 64 -0.78 4.34 7.04
N ILE A 65 -0.64 3.23 7.76
CA ILE A 65 -1.11 3.14 9.16
C ILE A 65 -0.45 4.23 10.03
N VAL A 66 0.82 4.53 9.81
CA VAL A 66 1.56 5.55 10.56
C VAL A 66 1.24 6.96 10.07
N THR A 67 1.21 7.19 8.76
CA THR A 67 1.14 8.55 8.18
C THR A 67 -0.27 9.02 7.85
N LYS A 68 -1.14 8.11 7.40
CA LYS A 68 -2.48 8.38 6.86
C LYS A 68 -3.49 7.28 7.28
N PRO A 69 -3.67 7.02 8.59
CA PRO A 69 -4.45 5.87 9.07
C PRO A 69 -5.90 5.88 8.59
N HIS A 70 -6.48 7.07 8.39
CA HIS A 70 -7.85 7.27 7.89
C HIS A 70 -8.08 6.73 6.48
N LEU A 71 -7.02 6.41 5.72
CA LEU A 71 -7.14 5.81 4.39
C LEU A 71 -7.23 4.29 4.41
N VAL A 72 -6.79 3.63 5.49
CA VAL A 72 -6.62 2.17 5.53
C VAL A 72 -7.21 1.49 6.78
N LEU A 73 -7.60 2.26 7.79
CA LEU A 73 -8.26 1.78 8.99
C LEU A 73 -9.67 2.37 9.10
N VAL A 74 -10.59 1.61 9.70
CA VAL A 74 -11.96 2.03 10.01
C VAL A 74 -11.99 3.05 11.16
N ASP A 75 -13.09 3.80 11.27
CA ASP A 75 -13.35 4.86 12.27
C ASP A 75 -13.49 4.34 13.72
N ASP A 76 -12.46 3.66 14.21
CA ASP A 76 -12.28 3.31 15.62
C ASP A 76 -10.94 3.86 16.10
N ALA A 77 -11.00 4.94 16.89
CA ALA A 77 -9.82 5.64 17.39
C ALA A 77 -8.91 4.73 18.23
N GLU A 78 -9.45 3.76 18.96
CA GLU A 78 -8.64 2.85 19.78
C GLU A 78 -7.95 1.79 18.91
N ALA A 79 -8.63 1.31 17.87
CA ALA A 79 -8.04 0.44 16.87
C ALA A 79 -6.89 1.13 16.11
N VAL A 80 -7.07 2.39 15.71
CA VAL A 80 -6.02 3.20 15.06
C VAL A 80 -4.80 3.33 15.96
N LYS A 81 -5.01 3.72 17.23
CA LYS A 81 -3.92 3.86 18.20
C LYS A 81 -3.19 2.54 18.44
N THR A 82 -3.92 1.44 18.55
CA THR A 82 -3.35 0.10 18.73
C THR A 82 -2.53 -0.31 17.52
N ALA A 83 -3.06 -0.10 16.30
CA ALA A 83 -2.36 -0.42 15.06
C ALA A 83 -1.06 0.39 14.94
N GLN A 84 -1.12 1.71 15.17
CA GLN A 84 0.05 2.58 15.14
C GLN A 84 1.12 2.20 16.17
N ALA A 85 0.71 1.80 17.39
CA ALA A 85 1.63 1.32 18.41
C ALA A 85 2.27 -0.03 18.04
N ALA A 86 1.55 -0.88 17.29
CA ALA A 86 2.04 -2.18 16.85
C ALA A 86 2.99 -2.10 15.64
N VAL A 87 2.88 -1.06 14.81
CA VAL A 87 3.85 -0.80 13.73
C VAL A 87 5.16 -0.31 14.35
N GLN A 88 6.03 -1.24 14.74
CA GLN A 88 7.43 -0.93 14.99
C GLN A 88 8.02 -0.37 13.70
N VAL A 89 8.67 0.79 13.75
CA VAL A 89 9.28 1.44 12.56
C VAL A 89 10.19 0.41 11.86
N PRO A 90 9.77 -0.17 10.73
CA PRO A 90 10.62 -1.11 10.01
C PRO A 90 11.90 -0.39 9.56
N ILE A 91 13.02 -1.11 9.44
CA ILE A 91 14.31 -0.53 9.00
C ILE A 91 14.16 0.30 7.71
N CYS A 92 13.30 -0.13 6.79
CA CYS A 92 13.04 0.59 5.55
C CYS A 92 12.35 1.94 5.77
N LEU A 93 11.31 2.00 6.60
CA LEU A 93 10.64 3.24 7.02
C LEU A 93 11.56 4.14 7.86
N ALA A 94 12.40 3.55 8.72
CA ALA A 94 13.42 4.28 9.45
C ALA A 94 14.44 4.93 8.49
N ALA A 95 14.84 4.22 7.44
CA ALA A 95 15.74 4.74 6.40
C ALA A 95 15.10 5.83 5.54
N GLN A 96 13.76 5.86 5.44
CA GLN A 96 13.00 6.85 4.66
C GLN A 96 12.47 8.03 5.50
N ARG A 97 12.79 8.09 6.80
CA ARG A 97 12.20 9.05 7.74
C ARG A 97 12.38 10.52 7.33
N GLU A 98 13.51 10.88 6.71
CA GLU A 98 13.76 12.26 6.26
C GLU A 98 12.94 12.67 5.03
N VAL A 99 12.43 11.68 4.28
CA VAL A 99 11.63 11.88 3.06
C VAL A 99 10.15 11.92 3.39
N LEU A 100 9.70 11.15 4.38
CA LEU A 100 8.28 11.01 4.73
C LEU A 100 7.76 12.06 5.72
N VAL A 101 8.63 12.83 6.38
CA VAL A 101 8.25 13.82 7.42
C VAL A 101 8.36 15.28 6.89
N LYS A 102 8.42 15.46 5.57
CA LYS A 102 8.35 16.79 4.93
C LYS A 102 6.96 17.03 4.37
#